data_AF-A0A542I358-F1
#
_entry.id   AF-A0A542I358-F1
#
_cell.length_a   1.000
_cell.length_b   1.000
_cell.length_c   1.000
_cell.angle_alpha   90.00
_cell.angle_beta   90.00
_cell.angle_gamma   90.00
#
_symmetry.space_group_name_H-M   'P 1'
#
loop_
_entity.id
_entity.type
_entity.pdbx_description
1 polymer ?
#
loop_
_entity_poly.entity_id
_entity_poly.type
_entity_poly.pdbx_seq_one_letter_code
_entity_poly.pdbx_strand_id
1 'polypeptide(L)' 'MASIAEVLGRLTPEEVDELRSLGPQGHLPRHLVDALDRAAGGAGSGRGYYVANGNVSATGDPLLVLRSDVSRWLTAGS' A
#
# COMPACT_ATOMS: atom_id res chain seq x y z
N MET A 1 12.58 9.33 3.83
CA MET A 1 11.34 8.57 3.55
C MET A 1 10.23 9.25 4.32
N ALA A 2 9.12 9.61 3.67
CA ALA A 2 7.97 10.19 4.37
C ALA A 2 7.48 9.22 5.47
N SER A 3 6.80 9.74 6.48
CA SER A 3 6.18 8.89 7.49
C SER A 3 4.94 8.18 6.94
N ILE A 4 4.51 7.09 7.58
CA ILE A 4 3.28 6.36 7.22
C ILE A 4 2.07 7.31 7.24
N ALA A 5 1.97 8.18 8.26
CA ALA A 5 0.89 9.16 8.38
C ALA A 5 0.89 10.18 7.23
N GLU A 6 2.07 10.69 6.83
CA GLU A 6 2.17 11.65 5.73
C GLU A 6 1.80 11.05 4.38
N VAL A 7 2.19 9.80 4.11
CA VAL A 7 1.85 9.13 2.84
C VAL A 7 0.38 8.79 2.79
N LEU A 8 -0.16 8.18 3.85
CA LEU A 8 -1.58 7.84 3.88
C LEU A 8 -2.46 9.09 3.89
N GLY A 9 -2.00 10.21 4.47
CA GLY A 9 -2.70 11.50 4.41
C GLY A 9 -2.71 12.18 3.03
N ARG A 10 -1.94 11.67 2.06
CA ARG A 10 -1.93 12.16 0.66
C ARG A 10 -2.75 11.28 -0.29
N LEU A 11 -3.26 10.16 0.21
CA LEU A 11 -4.21 9.31 -0.50
C LEU A 11 -5.60 9.95 -0.47
N THR A 12 -6.43 9.60 -1.45
CA THR A 12 -7.85 9.97 -1.42
C THR A 12 -8.60 9.14 -0.37
N PRO A 13 -9.76 9.60 0.12
CA PRO A 13 -10.58 8.82 1.04
C PRO A 13 -10.92 7.44 0.49
N GLU A 14 -11.24 7.34 -0.80
CA GLU A 14 -11.59 6.10 -1.47
C GLU A 14 -10.41 5.12 -1.53
N GLU A 15 -9.20 5.62 -1.82
CA GLU A 15 -7.97 4.81 -1.79
C GLU A 15 -7.70 4.26 -0.38
N VAL A 16 -7.90 5.08 0.66
CA VAL A 16 -7.73 4.66 2.06
C VAL A 16 -8.77 3.61 2.47
N ASP A 17 -10.03 3.79 2.09
CA ASP A 17 -11.08 2.84 2.40
C ASP A 17 -10.91 1.52 1.64
N GLU A 18 -10.43 1.56 0.39
CA GLU A 18 -10.07 0.36 -0.36
C GLU A 18 -8.91 -0.38 0.35
N LEU A 19 -7.84 0.33 0.74
CA LEU A 19 -6.73 -0.26 1.50
C LEU A 19 -7.19 -0.90 2.83
N ARG A 20 -8.17 -0.30 3.51
CA ARG A 20 -8.77 -0.88 4.72
C ARG A 20 -9.57 -2.14 4.40
N SER A 21 -10.33 -2.14 3.30
CA SER A 21 -11.17 -3.27 2.89
C SER A 21 -10.36 -4.51 2.51
N LEU A 22 -9.15 -4.32 1.96
CA LEU A 22 -8.22 -5.40 1.61
C LEU A 22 -7.72 -6.17 2.83
N GLY A 23 -7.58 -5.51 3.97
CA GLY A 23 -7.01 -6.08 5.18
C GLY A 23 -5.50 -6.36 5.08
N PRO A 24 -4.88 -6.95 6.13
CA PRO A 24 -3.43 -7.01 6.28
C PRO A 24 -2.65 -7.84 5.25
N GLN A 25 -3.32 -8.82 4.66
CA GLN A 25 -2.74 -9.69 3.64
C GLN A 25 -3.44 -9.54 2.28
N GLY A 26 -4.29 -8.51 2.15
CA GLY A 26 -4.96 -8.22 0.89
C GLY A 26 -3.95 -7.78 -0.17
N HIS A 27 -4.10 -8.34 -1.35
CA HIS A 27 -3.20 -8.08 -2.46
C HIS A 27 -3.48 -6.68 -2.99
N LEU A 28 -2.42 -5.89 -3.17
CA LEU A 28 -2.53 -4.54 -3.71
C LEU A 28 -2.73 -4.60 -5.22
N PRO A 29 -3.87 -4.11 -5.73
CA PRO A 29 -4.03 -3.88 -7.15
C PRO A 29 -3.08 -2.77 -7.62
N ARG A 30 -2.79 -2.75 -8.91
CA ARG A 30 -1.80 -1.84 -9.51
C ARG A 30 -2.08 -0.37 -9.19
N HIS A 31 -3.35 0.04 -9.19
CA HIS A 31 -3.72 1.44 -8.93
C HIS A 31 -3.41 1.87 -7.49
N LEU A 32 -3.55 1.01 -6.49
CA LEU A 32 -3.17 1.33 -5.11
C LEU A 32 -1.65 1.41 -4.94
N VAL A 33 -0.89 0.60 -5.68
CA VAL A 33 0.58 0.72 -5.74
C VAL A 33 0.97 2.08 -6.33
N ASP A 34 0.33 2.48 -7.43
CA ASP A 34 0.58 3.79 -8.05
C ASP A 34 0.15 4.96 -7.15
N ALA A 35 -0.95 4.80 -6.41
CA ALA A 35 -1.39 5.78 -5.41
C ALA A 35 -0.38 5.95 -4.27
N LEU A 36 0.15 4.85 -3.74
CA LEU A 36 1.19 4.86 -2.71
C LEU A 36 2.50 5.47 -3.23
N ASP A 37 2.90 5.14 -4.45
CA ASP A 37 4.07 5.73 -5.11
C ASP A 37 3.89 7.24 -5.30
N ARG A 38 2.73 7.68 -5.82
CA ARG A 38 2.36 9.10 -5.95
C ARG A 38 2.44 9.83 -4.61
N ALA A 39 1.82 9.27 -3.58
CA ALA A 39 1.79 9.86 -2.24
C ALA A 39 3.20 9.95 -1.62
N ALA A 40 4.08 8.98 -1.92
CA ALA A 40 5.44 8.93 -1.42
C ALA A 40 6.44 9.85 -2.17
N GLY A 41 6.04 10.44 -3.31
CA GLY A 41 6.87 11.37 -4.07
C GLY A 41 7.11 11.01 -5.53
N GLY A 42 6.40 10.00 -6.07
CA GLY A 42 6.46 9.61 -7.48
C GLY A 42 6.72 8.13 -7.68
N ALA A 43 6.75 7.68 -8.95
CA ALA A 43 6.89 6.27 -9.32
C ALA A 43 8.04 5.56 -8.59
N GLY A 44 7.74 4.41 -7.97
CA GLY A 44 8.68 3.61 -7.19
C GLY A 44 9.04 4.16 -5.80
N SER A 45 8.59 5.36 -5.43
CA SER A 45 8.87 5.95 -4.11
C SER A 45 8.09 5.26 -2.97
N GLY A 46 7.06 4.48 -3.30
CA GLY A 46 6.19 3.77 -2.36
C GLY A 46 6.74 2.42 -1.91
N ARG A 47 7.89 1.95 -2.41
CA ARG A 47 8.50 0.64 -2.08
C ARG A 47 8.77 0.42 -0.58
N GLY A 48 8.71 1.48 0.23
CA GLY A 48 8.77 1.38 1.69
C GLY A 48 7.45 0.96 2.36
N TYR A 49 6.31 1.01 1.67
CA TYR A 49 4.97 0.81 2.24
C TYR A 49 4.30 -0.49 1.83
N TYR A 50 4.86 -1.20 0.85
CA TYR A 50 4.39 -2.51 0.40
C TYR A 50 5.57 -3.47 0.20
N VAL A 51 5.29 -4.76 0.28
CA VAL A 51 6.27 -5.83 0.13
C VAL A 51 5.70 -6.94 -0.76
N ALA A 52 6.56 -7.69 -1.43
CA ALA A 52 6.14 -8.93 -2.09
C ALA A 52 5.75 -9.96 -1.02
N ASN A 53 4.59 -10.60 -1.16
CA ASN A 53 4.11 -11.61 -0.21
C ASN A 53 4.68 -13.02 -0.47
N GLY A 54 5.62 -13.16 -1.40
CA GLY A 54 6.22 -14.44 -1.80
C GLY A 54 5.41 -15.20 -2.86
N ASN A 55 4.19 -14.76 -3.18
CA ASN A 55 3.40 -15.30 -4.29
C ASN A 55 3.61 -14.46 -5.55
N VAL A 56 3.37 -15.08 -6.69
CA VAL A 56 3.38 -14.43 -8.01
C VAL A 56 2.01 -14.57 -8.67
N SER A 57 1.65 -13.61 -9.52
CA SER A 57 0.46 -13.67 -10.36
C SER A 57 0.62 -14.75 -11.44
N ALA A 58 -0.46 -15.02 -12.18
CA ALA A 58 -0.41 -15.88 -13.35
C ALA A 58 0.55 -15.38 -14.45
N THR A 59 0.88 -14.08 -14.46
CA THR A 59 1.85 -13.47 -15.39
C THR A 59 3.29 -13.52 -14.88
N GLY A 60 3.52 -14.01 -13.66
CA GLY A 60 4.83 -14.10 -13.03
C GLY A 60 5.23 -12.86 -12.22
N ASP A 61 4.37 -11.85 -12.11
CA ASP A 61 4.64 -10.64 -11.35
C ASP A 61 4.43 -10.88 -9.84
N PRO A 62 5.31 -10.36 -8.95
CA PRO A 62 5.12 -10.50 -7.51
C PRO A 62 3.81 -9.89 -7.05
N LEU A 63 3.07 -10.63 -6.22
CA LEU A 63 1.88 -10.12 -5.56
C LEU A 63 2.33 -9.28 -4.36
N LEU A 64 1.93 -8.01 -4.39
CA LEU A 64 2.30 -7.03 -3.38
C LEU A 64 1.22 -6.97 -2.31
N VAL A 65 1.63 -6.79 -1.06
CA VAL A 65 0.77 -6.55 0.10
C VAL A 65 1.30 -5.35 0.87
N LEU A 66 0.46 -4.73 1.69
CA LEU A 66 0.93 -3.68 2.60
C LEU A 66 2.01 -4.23 3.53
N ARG A 67 3.00 -3.40 3.84
CA ARG A 67 3.95 -3.70 4.92
C ARG A 67 3.17 -3.78 6.23
N SER A 68 3.59 -4.70 7.11
CA SER A 68 2.82 -5.09 8.30
C SER A 68 2.48 -3.93 9.23
N ASP A 69 3.38 -2.97 9.38
CA ASP A 69 3.20 -1.77 10.20
C ASP A 69 2.32 -0.71 9.52
N VAL A 70 2.34 -0.60 8.20
CA VAL A 70 1.40 0.24 7.42
C VAL A 70 -0.02 -0.31 7.54
N SER A 71 -0.18 -1.62 7.39
CA SER A 71 -1.46 -2.29 7.62
C SER A 71 -1.93 -2.08 9.06
N ARG A 72 -1.04 -2.25 10.04
CA ARG A 72 -1.38 -2.01 11.45
C ARG A 72 -1.85 -0.59 11.68
N TRP A 73 -1.16 0.40 11.11
CA TRP A 73 -1.53 1.81 11.22
C TRP A 73 -2.93 2.08 10.68
N LEU A 74 -3.29 1.50 9.53
CA LEU A 74 -4.63 1.64 8.94
C LEU A 74 -5.74 1.04 9.82
N THR A 75 -5.44 -0.05 10.53
CA THR A 75 -6.42 -0.75 11.39
C THR A 75 -6.46 -0.24 12.84
N ALA A 76 -5.40 0.42 13.31
CA ALA A 76 -5.29 0.87 14.70
C ALA A 76 -6.11 2.12 15.01
N GLY A 77 -6.64 2.82 13.99
CA GLY A 77 -7.27 4.13 14.14
C GLY A 77 -6.21 5.21 14.40
N SER A 78 -6.23 6.26 13.59
CA SER A 78 -5.44 7.48 13.78
C SER A 78 -6.19 8.46 14.67
#